data_AF-D2RVV0-F1
#
_entry.id   AF-D2RVV0-F1
#
_cell.length_a   1.000
_cell.length_b   1.000
_cell.length_c   1.000
_cell.angle_alpha   90.00
_cell.angle_beta   90.00
_cell.angle_gamma   90.00
#
_symmetry.space_group_name_H-M   'P 1'
#
loop_
_entity.id
_entity.type
_entity.pdbx_description
1 polymer ?
#
loop_
_entity_poly.entity_id
_entity_poly.type
_entity_poly.pdbx_seq_one_letter_code
_entity_poly.pdbx_strand_id
1 'polypeptide(L)'
;MVDRRSYLKLTGGALTAGIAGGVIALVARDEGGGGGTATFEEREIEYDAHDDPSDVYRVWTGYPERFAFENGRTYTGETALRCDIPEGDSDGSNAMVWFPDDGYDQPRALYQRAMVSLSEDWTMAETDVCRFWCAGLNTEAGVQGSGSRGRPHGDDGWSSMFAVTDREIDDEAAYNLAAYSYHMDQEGISGEFEVVGAPVPVGKWFQFETLVWMNTVSDGAADPNGEVRCWLNGTPVYERTDFRWTTTEDQAIEYGGPLVRYGGDETAPADLALYYDDHELRGNGAIEDQRDPDPYVEDPSRMDDYDGRITVATGDEETRYRIYVDGYVVHSGWSNVDGHTAVPNETVEIELADDTEGYAVADAVADPESADGFLYDGSVVAVDADPELAELWVDGQELDPAAVPSRPEE
;
A
#
# COMPACT_ATOMS: atom_id res chain seq x y z
N MET A 1 -41.72 41.39 -18.40
CA MET A 1 -41.94 41.88 -17.02
C MET A 1 -40.76 41.36 -16.20
N VAL A 2 -39.87 42.27 -15.77
CA VAL A 2 -38.76 42.12 -14.78
C VAL A 2 -37.69 41.06 -15.12
N ASP A 3 -36.50 41.40 -15.65
CA ASP A 3 -35.29 42.05 -15.08
C ASP A 3 -34.35 41.10 -14.29
N ARG A 4 -33.10 40.96 -14.77
CA ARG A 4 -31.86 41.08 -13.97
C ARG A 4 -30.58 41.10 -14.84
N ARG A 5 -30.03 42.32 -15.00
CA ARG A 5 -28.62 42.80 -14.89
C ARG A 5 -27.46 41.88 -15.34
N SER A 6 -26.63 42.23 -16.32
CA SER A 6 -25.55 43.28 -16.40
C SER A 6 -24.18 42.89 -15.81
N TYR A 7 -23.23 42.72 -16.74
CA TYR A 7 -21.80 43.11 -16.79
C TYR A 7 -20.84 42.86 -15.62
N LEU A 8 -19.73 42.18 -15.93
CA LEU A 8 -18.44 42.88 -16.06
C LEU A 8 -17.50 42.14 -17.03
N LYS A 9 -16.97 42.92 -17.97
CA LYS A 9 -15.85 42.61 -18.85
C LYS A 9 -14.56 42.69 -18.03
N LEU A 10 -13.64 41.76 -18.24
CA LEU A 10 -12.22 42.10 -18.24
C LEU A 10 -11.58 41.46 -19.46
N THR A 11 -11.17 42.34 -20.36
CA THR A 11 -10.45 42.05 -21.59
C THR A 11 -8.96 42.21 -21.29
N GLY A 12 -8.15 41.27 -21.78
CA GLY A 12 -6.83 41.60 -22.32
C GLY A 12 -5.63 41.11 -21.50
N GLY A 13 -4.98 40.07 -22.04
CA GLY A 13 -3.63 39.67 -21.67
C GLY A 13 -3.28 38.35 -22.34
N ALA A 14 -2.86 38.39 -23.60
CA ALA A 14 -2.26 37.24 -24.26
C ALA A 14 -0.98 36.86 -23.49
N LEU A 15 -0.98 35.68 -22.87
CA LEU A 15 0.21 35.01 -22.38
C LEU A 15 0.30 33.65 -23.08
N THR A 16 1.47 33.48 -23.67
CA THR A 16 2.04 32.30 -24.32
C THR A 16 1.67 30.99 -23.62
N ALA A 17 1.39 29.98 -24.44
CA ALA A 17 1.25 28.59 -24.04
C ALA A 17 2.47 28.13 -23.22
N GLY A 18 2.22 27.86 -21.96
CA GLY A 18 3.05 27.08 -21.05
C GLY A 18 2.07 26.34 -20.16
N ILE A 19 2.19 25.01 -20.12
CA ILE A 19 1.41 24.13 -19.26
C ILE A 19 1.63 24.62 -17.84
N ALA A 20 0.61 25.26 -17.25
CA ALA A 20 0.64 25.71 -15.88
C ALA A 20 0.02 24.59 -15.05
N GLY A 21 0.87 23.83 -14.36
CA GLY A 21 0.46 22.97 -13.25
C GLY A 21 -0.38 23.81 -12.29
N GLY A 22 -1.65 23.43 -12.16
CA GLY A 22 -2.55 24.06 -11.21
C GLY A 22 -2.09 23.70 -9.81
N VAL A 23 -1.46 24.65 -9.11
CA VAL A 23 -1.24 24.54 -7.66
C VAL A 23 -2.63 24.51 -7.03
N ILE A 24 -3.13 23.32 -6.70
CA ILE A 24 -4.22 23.18 -5.74
C ILE A 24 -3.65 23.65 -4.42
N ALA A 25 -4.03 24.85 -4.00
CA ALA A 25 -3.79 25.30 -2.63
C ALA A 25 -4.64 24.43 -1.70
N LEU A 26 -4.09 23.29 -1.28
CA LEU A 26 -4.63 22.48 -0.20
C LEU A 26 -4.54 23.33 1.07
N VAL A 27 -5.67 23.89 1.49
CA VAL A 27 -5.77 24.61 2.76
C VAL A 27 -5.83 23.55 3.87
N ALA A 28 -4.67 23.23 4.43
CA ALA A 28 -4.56 22.37 5.60
C ALA A 28 -5.42 22.89 6.77
N ARG A 29 -6.09 21.97 7.46
CA ARG A 29 -6.68 22.25 8.78
C ARG A 29 -5.65 21.99 9.85
N ASP A 30 -5.59 22.92 10.78
CA ASP A 30 -4.74 22.87 11.97
C ASP A 30 -5.45 22.05 13.05
N GLU A 31 -4.77 21.03 13.61
CA GLU A 31 -5.30 20.11 14.64
C GLU A 31 -5.53 20.79 16.02
N GLY A 32 -5.40 22.12 16.13
CA GLY A 32 -5.47 22.77 17.44
C GLY A 32 -5.67 24.28 17.44
N GLY A 33 -6.68 24.81 16.74
CA GLY A 33 -7.17 26.19 16.97
C GLY A 33 -6.13 27.32 16.82
N GLY A 34 -5.04 27.07 16.10
CA GLY A 34 -3.81 27.85 16.07
C GLY A 34 -3.20 28.05 14.68
N GLY A 35 -3.93 27.89 13.58
CA GLY A 35 -3.54 28.43 12.26
C GLY A 35 -2.13 28.11 11.76
N GLY A 36 -1.68 26.85 11.89
CA GLY A 36 -0.52 26.33 11.15
C GLY A 36 -0.91 25.88 9.73
N THR A 37 -0.04 26.10 8.74
CA THR A 37 -0.15 25.47 7.41
C THR A 37 0.62 24.16 7.42
N ALA A 38 -0.05 23.02 7.23
CA ALA A 38 0.66 21.77 6.97
C ALA A 38 1.44 21.92 5.65
N THR A 39 2.74 21.65 5.72
CA THR A 39 3.60 21.60 4.54
C THR A 39 3.48 20.22 3.93
N PHE A 40 3.13 20.16 2.66
CA PHE A 40 3.21 18.93 1.88
C PHE A 40 4.59 18.87 1.24
N GLU A 41 5.23 17.71 1.34
CA GLU A 41 6.39 17.39 0.53
C GLU A 41 5.91 16.76 -0.77
N GLU A 42 6.44 17.22 -1.89
CA GLU A 42 6.02 16.79 -3.21
C GLU A 42 7.06 15.86 -3.83
N ARG A 43 6.59 14.74 -4.35
CA ARG A 43 7.36 13.76 -5.10
C ARG A 43 6.64 13.46 -6.42
N GLU A 44 7.37 13.59 -7.52
CA GLU A 44 6.95 13.10 -8.82
C GLU A 44 7.68 11.78 -9.07
N ILE A 45 6.96 10.76 -9.54
CA ILE A 45 7.55 9.48 -9.92
C ILE A 45 7.83 9.53 -11.42
N GLU A 46 9.11 9.73 -11.77
CA GLU A 46 9.59 9.74 -13.16
C GLU A 46 9.85 8.30 -13.63
N TYR A 47 8.85 7.63 -14.21
CA TYR A 47 9.01 6.24 -14.67
C TYR A 47 10.19 6.01 -15.61
N ASP A 48 10.51 6.99 -16.46
CA ASP A 48 11.66 6.93 -17.37
C ASP A 48 13.03 6.89 -16.65
N ALA A 49 13.06 7.14 -15.34
CA ALA A 49 14.26 7.08 -14.49
C ALA A 49 14.46 5.71 -13.81
N HIS A 50 13.53 4.77 -13.98
CA HIS A 50 13.53 3.46 -13.33
C HIS A 50 13.58 2.34 -14.38
N ASP A 51 14.32 1.28 -14.07
CA ASP A 51 14.44 0.13 -14.96
C ASP A 51 13.35 -0.91 -14.67
N ASP A 52 12.95 -1.03 -13.40
CA ASP A 52 11.91 -1.94 -12.93
C ASP A 52 10.87 -1.20 -12.07
N PRO A 53 9.56 -1.48 -12.19
CA PRO A 53 8.59 -0.85 -11.30
C PRO A 53 8.80 -1.15 -9.81
N SER A 54 9.50 -2.24 -9.46
CA SER A 54 9.87 -2.52 -8.07
C SER A 54 10.84 -1.49 -7.48
N ASP A 55 11.51 -0.69 -8.32
CA ASP A 55 12.34 0.43 -7.88
C ASP A 55 11.52 1.56 -7.21
N VAL A 56 10.20 1.54 -7.39
CA VAL A 56 9.26 2.55 -6.91
C VAL A 56 8.17 1.94 -6.04
N TYR A 57 7.64 0.79 -6.45
CA TYR A 57 6.43 0.20 -5.89
C TYR A 57 6.74 -1.11 -5.19
N ARG A 58 6.21 -1.25 -3.97
CA ARG A 58 6.18 -2.51 -3.26
C ARG A 58 4.92 -3.28 -3.63
N VAL A 59 5.08 -4.52 -4.06
CA VAL A 59 3.94 -5.45 -4.23
C VAL A 59 3.51 -5.92 -2.85
N TRP A 60 2.41 -5.36 -2.36
CA TRP A 60 1.82 -5.76 -1.06
C TRP A 60 1.17 -7.15 -1.17
N THR A 61 0.38 -7.35 -2.21
CA THR A 61 -0.26 -8.63 -2.54
C THR A 61 -0.39 -8.77 -4.06
N GLY A 62 -0.43 -10.00 -4.56
CA GLY A 62 -0.51 -10.31 -5.99
C GLY A 62 0.82 -10.80 -6.55
N TYR A 63 1.05 -10.53 -7.84
CA TYR A 63 2.10 -11.17 -8.64
C TYR A 63 2.99 -10.11 -9.32
N PRO A 64 4.25 -9.95 -8.91
CA PRO A 64 5.14 -8.91 -9.47
C PRO A 64 5.20 -8.92 -11.00
N GLU A 65 5.11 -10.07 -11.64
CA GLU A 65 5.14 -10.20 -13.11
C GLU A 65 3.92 -9.61 -13.84
N ARG A 66 2.85 -9.25 -13.12
CA ARG A 66 1.66 -8.60 -13.68
C ARG A 66 1.78 -7.08 -13.75
N PHE A 67 2.92 -6.55 -13.35
CA PHE A 67 3.18 -5.13 -13.24
C PHE A 67 4.50 -4.80 -13.92
N ALA A 68 4.47 -3.95 -14.95
CA ALA A 68 5.64 -3.68 -15.78
C ALA A 68 5.63 -2.25 -16.33
N PHE A 69 6.81 -1.68 -16.56
CA PHE A 69 6.93 -0.51 -17.42
C PHE A 69 6.82 -0.94 -18.89
N GLU A 70 5.99 -0.24 -19.66
CA GLU A 70 5.87 -0.42 -21.10
C GLU A 70 5.97 0.90 -21.87
N ASN A 71 6.30 0.81 -23.16
CA ASN A 71 6.48 1.95 -24.05
C ASN A 71 5.44 2.01 -25.18
N GLY A 72 4.44 1.13 -25.15
CA GLY A 72 3.41 1.03 -26.19
C GLY A 72 2.30 2.06 -26.04
N ARG A 73 1.96 2.42 -24.79
CA ARG A 73 0.88 3.32 -24.44
C ARG A 73 1.30 4.20 -23.26
N THR A 74 1.85 5.36 -23.60
CA THR A 74 2.21 6.39 -22.61
C THR A 74 1.31 7.61 -22.74
N TYR A 75 1.18 8.36 -21.65
CA TYR A 75 0.61 9.71 -21.62
C TYR A 75 1.71 10.75 -21.84
N THR A 76 2.80 10.60 -21.09
CA THR A 76 4.02 11.43 -21.11
C THR A 76 5.25 10.54 -21.16
N GLY A 77 6.42 11.09 -21.49
CA GLY A 77 7.66 10.31 -21.46
C GLY A 77 7.72 9.14 -22.45
N GLU A 78 8.62 8.20 -22.16
CA GLU A 78 8.87 6.99 -22.95
C GLU A 78 8.21 5.74 -22.35
N THR A 79 7.90 5.76 -21.05
CA THR A 79 7.32 4.63 -20.32
C THR A 79 6.06 5.02 -19.55
N ALA A 80 5.15 4.05 -19.43
CA ALA A 80 4.02 4.08 -18.53
C ALA A 80 4.00 2.77 -17.76
N LEU A 81 3.39 2.81 -16.58
CA LEU A 81 3.19 1.64 -15.78
C LEU A 81 1.94 0.89 -16.27
N ARG A 82 2.06 -0.43 -16.46
CA ARG A 82 0.98 -1.32 -16.87
C ARG A 82 0.74 -2.39 -15.83
N CYS A 83 -0.53 -2.61 -15.50
CA CYS A 83 -0.98 -3.72 -14.66
C CYS A 83 -1.93 -4.62 -15.48
N ASP A 84 -1.64 -5.91 -15.54
CA ASP A 84 -2.44 -6.89 -16.29
C ASP A 84 -3.28 -7.77 -15.34
N ILE A 85 -4.54 -7.98 -15.70
CA ILE A 85 -5.44 -8.94 -15.05
C ILE A 85 -5.81 -10.00 -16.10
N PRO A 86 -5.23 -11.21 -16.04
CA PRO A 86 -5.56 -12.27 -17.00
C PRO A 86 -7.03 -12.72 -16.94
N GLU A 87 -7.57 -13.19 -18.07
CA GLU A 87 -8.89 -13.82 -18.12
C GLU A 87 -8.99 -14.96 -17.09
N GLY A 88 -10.07 -14.96 -16.31
CA GLY A 88 -10.31 -15.97 -15.28
C GLY A 88 -9.51 -15.76 -13.99
N ASP A 89 -8.82 -14.63 -13.84
CA ASP A 89 -8.11 -14.24 -12.62
C ASP A 89 -8.75 -13.02 -11.93
N SER A 90 -8.37 -12.75 -10.69
CA SER A 90 -8.85 -11.60 -9.90
C SER A 90 -7.74 -10.60 -9.57
N ASP A 91 -6.48 -11.01 -9.66
CA ASP A 91 -5.36 -10.19 -9.18
C ASP A 91 -4.64 -9.49 -10.32
N GLY A 92 -4.46 -8.18 -10.27
CA GLY A 92 -3.59 -7.43 -11.19
C GLY A 92 -2.34 -6.88 -10.53
N SER A 93 -2.13 -7.25 -9.26
CA SER A 93 -1.11 -6.78 -8.35
C SER A 93 -1.40 -5.45 -7.66
N ASN A 94 -1.25 -5.49 -6.34
CA ASN A 94 -1.39 -4.34 -5.46
C ASN A 94 0.00 -3.74 -5.22
N ALA A 95 0.50 -3.03 -6.23
CA ALA A 95 1.83 -2.43 -6.26
C ALA A 95 1.75 -0.93 -5.92
N MET A 96 2.07 -0.60 -4.68
CA MET A 96 1.86 0.72 -4.08
C MET A 96 3.18 1.28 -3.57
N VAL A 97 3.27 2.61 -3.46
CA VAL A 97 4.37 3.23 -2.70
C VAL A 97 4.15 2.88 -1.24
N TRP A 98 5.20 2.36 -0.62
CA TRP A 98 5.27 2.10 0.81
C TRP A 98 6.03 3.25 1.45
N PHE A 99 5.35 4.05 2.27
CA PHE A 99 5.94 5.30 2.80
C PHE A 99 7.10 5.06 3.77
N PRO A 100 7.00 4.16 4.78
CA PRO A 100 8.06 3.94 5.78
C PRO A 100 9.48 3.73 5.20
N ASP A 101 9.58 3.21 4.00
CA ASP A 101 10.84 2.82 3.36
C ASP A 101 11.36 3.83 2.34
N ASP A 102 10.50 4.74 1.90
CA ASP A 102 10.84 5.75 0.91
C ASP A 102 11.40 7.04 1.56
N GLY A 103 11.92 6.92 2.79
CA GLY A 103 12.44 8.04 3.58
C GLY A 103 11.36 8.96 4.14
N TYR A 104 10.10 8.52 4.09
CA TYR A 104 8.97 9.13 4.77
C TYR A 104 8.59 8.26 5.95
N ASP A 105 8.11 8.85 7.04
CA ASP A 105 7.28 8.06 7.94
C ASP A 105 5.88 7.89 7.35
N GLN A 106 4.91 7.41 8.12
CA GLN A 106 3.52 7.32 7.67
C GLN A 106 2.87 8.72 7.63
N PRO A 107 2.56 9.30 6.44
CA PRO A 107 1.94 10.63 6.38
C PRO A 107 0.52 10.64 6.97
N ARG A 108 0.14 11.75 7.62
CA ARG A 108 -1.22 11.95 8.14
C ARG A 108 -2.21 12.44 7.09
N ALA A 109 -1.71 12.87 5.94
CA ALA A 109 -2.50 13.19 4.77
C ALA A 109 -1.69 12.89 3.52
N LEU A 110 -2.36 12.31 2.54
CA LEU A 110 -1.77 11.97 1.26
C LEU A 110 -2.65 12.50 0.16
N TYR A 111 -2.08 13.37 -0.66
CA TYR A 111 -2.62 13.73 -1.95
C TYR A 111 -1.88 12.95 -3.03
N GLN A 112 -2.61 12.44 -4.01
CA GLN A 112 -2.04 11.72 -5.15
C GLN A 112 -2.71 12.21 -6.43
N ARG A 113 -1.95 12.24 -7.53
CA ARG A 113 -2.44 12.54 -8.88
C ARG A 113 -1.78 11.57 -9.84
N ALA A 114 -2.54 10.93 -10.71
CA ALA A 114 -1.99 10.19 -11.83
C ALA A 114 -2.88 10.33 -13.06
N MET A 115 -2.28 10.15 -14.23
CA MET A 115 -3.02 9.82 -15.44
C MET A 115 -3.27 8.32 -15.44
N VAL A 116 -4.54 7.94 -15.61
CA VAL A 116 -4.97 6.53 -15.58
C VAL A 116 -5.69 6.21 -16.89
N SER A 117 -5.54 4.98 -17.37
CA SER A 117 -6.28 4.49 -18.53
C SER A 117 -6.68 3.03 -18.38
N LEU A 118 -7.94 2.73 -18.71
CA LEU A 118 -8.41 1.36 -18.93
C LEU A 118 -8.03 0.92 -20.36
N SER A 119 -7.72 -0.35 -20.56
CA SER A 119 -7.49 -0.92 -21.90
C SER A 119 -8.66 -0.64 -22.85
N GLU A 120 -8.43 -0.61 -24.16
CA GLU A 120 -9.50 -0.27 -25.13
C GLU A 120 -10.60 -1.34 -25.21
N ASP A 121 -10.25 -2.57 -24.86
CA ASP A 121 -11.08 -3.76 -24.79
C ASP A 121 -11.61 -4.04 -23.38
N TRP A 122 -11.47 -3.08 -22.45
CA TRP A 122 -11.93 -3.24 -21.09
C TRP A 122 -13.42 -3.60 -21.05
N THR A 123 -13.73 -4.68 -20.35
CA THR A 123 -15.08 -5.18 -20.19
C THR A 123 -15.27 -5.74 -18.78
N MET A 124 -16.48 -5.62 -18.26
CA MET A 124 -16.88 -6.15 -16.96
C MET A 124 -18.22 -6.86 -17.08
N ALA A 125 -18.48 -7.87 -16.23
CA ALA A 125 -19.80 -8.46 -16.13
C ALA A 125 -20.73 -7.58 -15.28
N GLU A 126 -22.04 -7.87 -15.36
CA GLU A 126 -23.05 -7.12 -14.61
C GLU A 126 -22.74 -7.17 -13.11
N THR A 127 -22.72 -5.99 -12.47
CA THR A 127 -22.41 -5.80 -11.04
C THR A 127 -20.97 -6.01 -10.60
N ASP A 128 -20.04 -6.28 -11.51
CA ASP A 128 -18.63 -6.44 -11.18
C ASP A 128 -18.00 -5.13 -10.71
N VAL A 129 -16.86 -5.28 -10.04
CA VAL A 129 -16.06 -4.20 -9.47
C VAL A 129 -14.59 -4.49 -9.78
N CYS A 130 -13.79 -3.50 -10.11
CA CYS A 130 -12.34 -3.61 -10.17
C CYS A 130 -11.73 -2.46 -9.39
N ARG A 131 -11.09 -2.76 -8.27
CA ARG A 131 -10.25 -1.79 -7.55
C ARG A 131 -9.04 -1.48 -8.42
N PHE A 132 -8.70 -0.21 -8.53
CA PHE A 132 -7.58 0.25 -9.36
C PHE A 132 -6.69 1.30 -8.67
N TRP A 133 -7.08 1.78 -7.48
CA TRP A 133 -6.34 2.82 -6.78
C TRP A 133 -6.52 2.72 -5.26
N CYS A 134 -5.43 2.89 -4.53
CA CYS A 134 -5.41 3.03 -3.08
C CYS A 134 -5.19 4.50 -2.72
N ALA A 135 -6.20 5.14 -2.11
CA ALA A 135 -6.06 6.50 -1.61
C ALA A 135 -5.21 6.55 -0.33
N GLY A 136 -5.33 5.51 0.50
CA GLY A 136 -4.51 5.28 1.70
C GLY A 136 -4.85 3.93 2.32
N LEU A 137 -3.86 3.27 2.92
CA LEU A 137 -4.03 1.99 3.61
C LEU A 137 -3.02 1.88 4.75
N ASN A 138 -3.41 1.23 5.84
CA ASN A 138 -2.53 0.79 6.92
C ASN A 138 -2.85 -0.65 7.26
N THR A 139 -1.82 -1.48 7.27
CA THR A 139 -1.88 -2.91 7.60
C THR A 139 -0.91 -3.32 8.71
N GLU A 140 0.09 -2.50 9.02
CA GLU A 140 0.99 -2.72 10.16
C GLU A 140 0.25 -2.79 11.50
N ALA A 141 -0.84 -2.03 11.64
CA ALA A 141 -1.66 -2.00 12.84
C ALA A 141 -2.39 -3.32 13.13
N GLY A 142 -2.56 -4.19 12.13
CA GLY A 142 -3.25 -5.47 12.27
C GLY A 142 -3.97 -5.91 10.99
N VAL A 143 -4.45 -7.15 11.00
CA VAL A 143 -4.97 -7.82 9.79
C VAL A 143 -6.37 -7.36 9.35
N GLN A 144 -7.06 -6.53 10.14
CA GLN A 144 -8.31 -5.87 9.74
C GLN A 144 -8.03 -4.82 8.64
N GLY A 145 -9.08 -4.18 8.12
CA GLY A 145 -8.89 -3.13 7.11
C GLY A 145 -8.74 -3.64 5.68
N SER A 146 -8.74 -4.96 5.46
CA SER A 146 -8.70 -5.58 4.14
C SER A 146 -9.29 -6.99 4.12
N GLY A 147 -9.56 -7.53 2.92
CA GLY A 147 -9.81 -8.97 2.70
C GLY A 147 -10.99 -9.59 3.45
N SER A 148 -11.94 -8.77 3.91
CA SER A 148 -13.06 -9.20 4.79
C SER A 148 -12.62 -9.81 6.12
N ARG A 149 -11.40 -9.49 6.59
CA ARG A 149 -10.80 -10.00 7.84
C ARG A 149 -11.34 -9.36 9.12
N GLY A 150 -12.41 -8.58 8.99
CA GLY A 150 -13.10 -7.94 10.11
C GLY A 150 -13.26 -6.44 9.92
N ARG A 151 -14.10 -5.87 10.79
CA ARG A 151 -14.29 -4.42 10.90
C ARG A 151 -13.11 -3.82 11.68
N PRO A 152 -12.55 -2.68 11.24
CA PRO A 152 -11.56 -1.95 12.02
C PRO A 152 -12.11 -1.46 13.36
N HIS A 153 -11.28 -1.52 14.39
CA HIS A 153 -11.54 -1.05 15.75
C HIS A 153 -10.73 0.20 16.10
N GLY A 154 -9.79 0.58 15.24
CA GLY A 154 -9.03 1.83 15.31
C GLY A 154 -7.65 1.69 15.96
N ASP A 155 -7.35 0.56 16.58
CA ASP A 155 -6.00 0.13 16.93
C ASP A 155 -5.46 -0.92 15.93
N ASP A 156 -6.22 -1.22 14.88
CA ASP A 156 -5.95 -2.17 13.80
C ASP A 156 -5.94 -1.50 12.40
N GLY A 157 -5.78 -2.31 11.36
CA GLY A 157 -5.68 -1.82 9.97
C GLY A 157 -6.95 -1.15 9.43
N TRP A 158 -6.77 -0.26 8.45
CA TRP A 158 -7.84 0.44 7.74
C TRP A 158 -7.45 0.66 6.27
N SER A 159 -8.42 0.99 5.41
CA SER A 159 -8.10 1.34 4.02
C SER A 159 -9.15 2.20 3.34
N SER A 160 -8.74 2.94 2.33
CA SER A 160 -9.63 3.62 1.38
C SER A 160 -9.12 3.43 -0.04
N MET A 161 -9.97 2.87 -0.89
CA MET A 161 -9.68 2.50 -2.26
C MET A 161 -10.73 3.06 -3.20
N PHE A 162 -10.38 3.17 -4.47
CA PHE A 162 -11.31 3.46 -5.54
C PHE A 162 -11.38 2.33 -6.54
N ALA A 163 -12.57 2.17 -7.10
CA ALA A 163 -12.89 1.11 -8.03
C ALA A 163 -13.65 1.64 -9.24
N VAL A 164 -13.51 0.92 -10.34
CA VAL A 164 -14.39 0.98 -11.50
C VAL A 164 -15.47 -0.08 -11.32
N THR A 165 -16.73 0.20 -11.66
CA THR A 165 -17.83 -0.76 -11.50
C THR A 165 -18.88 -0.65 -12.59
N ASP A 166 -19.50 -1.79 -12.88
CA ASP A 166 -20.67 -1.90 -13.76
C ASP A 166 -22.00 -1.55 -13.05
N ARG A 167 -21.95 -1.24 -11.76
CA ARG A 167 -23.15 -0.93 -10.96
C ARG A 167 -23.69 0.46 -11.25
N GLU A 168 -25.01 0.56 -11.35
CA GLU A 168 -25.76 1.81 -11.48
C GLU A 168 -25.34 2.68 -12.68
N ILE A 169 -24.93 2.05 -13.79
CA ILE A 169 -24.51 2.75 -15.00
C ILE A 169 -25.71 3.45 -15.68
N ASP A 170 -25.54 4.75 -15.94
CA ASP A 170 -26.47 5.56 -16.75
C ASP A 170 -25.98 5.76 -18.21
N ASP A 171 -24.71 5.44 -18.52
CA ASP A 171 -24.09 5.57 -19.85
C ASP A 171 -23.40 4.27 -20.27
N GLU A 172 -23.95 3.56 -21.25
CA GLU A 172 -23.42 2.27 -21.75
C GLU A 172 -21.96 2.35 -22.27
N ALA A 173 -21.40 3.55 -22.47
CA ALA A 173 -20.02 3.72 -22.93
C ALA A 173 -19.00 3.97 -21.81
N ALA A 174 -19.41 3.95 -20.54
CA ALA A 174 -18.54 4.20 -19.40
C ALA A 174 -18.92 3.32 -18.20
N TYR A 175 -17.95 3.09 -17.34
CA TYR A 175 -18.17 2.49 -16.03
C TYR A 175 -18.32 3.57 -14.98
N ASN A 176 -18.89 3.24 -13.82
CA ASN A 176 -18.95 4.18 -12.71
C ASN A 176 -17.70 4.08 -11.82
N LEU A 177 -17.29 5.21 -11.27
CA LEU A 177 -16.40 5.24 -10.13
C LEU A 177 -17.16 4.80 -8.87
N ALA A 178 -16.49 4.07 -7.99
CA ALA A 178 -16.94 3.73 -6.65
C ALA A 178 -15.82 3.94 -5.63
N ALA A 179 -16.20 4.28 -4.41
CA ALA A 179 -15.31 4.28 -3.24
C ALA A 179 -15.50 2.98 -2.46
N TYR A 180 -14.42 2.43 -1.94
CA TYR A 180 -14.42 1.21 -1.13
C TYR A 180 -13.50 1.41 0.08
N SER A 181 -14.07 1.49 1.28
CA SER A 181 -13.30 1.85 2.47
C SER A 181 -13.55 0.90 3.63
N TYR A 182 -12.48 0.56 4.34
CA TYR A 182 -12.55 -0.04 5.66
C TYR A 182 -12.27 1.02 6.73
N HIS A 183 -13.20 1.19 7.65
CA HIS A 183 -13.10 2.20 8.71
C HIS A 183 -13.90 1.77 9.94
N MET A 184 -13.66 2.44 11.07
CA MET A 184 -14.25 2.07 12.36
C MET A 184 -15.78 2.09 12.38
N ASP A 185 -16.42 2.77 11.42
CA ASP A 185 -17.87 3.00 11.37
C ASP A 185 -18.62 2.15 10.35
N GLN A 186 -17.93 1.29 9.60
CA GLN A 186 -18.57 0.41 8.63
C GLN A 186 -19.55 -0.55 9.30
N GLU A 187 -20.65 -0.88 8.64
CA GLU A 187 -21.64 -1.83 9.18
C GLU A 187 -21.22 -3.30 9.03
N GLY A 188 -20.55 -3.63 7.93
CA GLY A 188 -20.20 -5.00 7.53
C GLY A 188 -18.78 -5.43 7.90
N ILE A 189 -18.48 -6.71 7.65
CA ILE A 189 -17.11 -7.26 7.75
C ILE A 189 -16.26 -6.95 6.52
N SER A 190 -16.91 -6.69 5.38
CA SER A 190 -16.29 -6.16 4.17
C SER A 190 -16.29 -4.63 4.22
N GLY A 191 -15.43 -4.01 3.42
CA GLY A 191 -15.41 -2.56 3.29
C GLY A 191 -16.78 -2.01 2.88
N GLU A 192 -17.06 -0.78 3.31
CA GLU A 192 -18.20 0.00 2.84
C GLU A 192 -17.98 0.36 1.36
N PHE A 193 -18.96 0.04 0.52
CA PHE A 193 -18.90 0.27 -0.93
C PHE A 193 -19.94 1.31 -1.34
N GLU A 194 -19.47 2.40 -1.94
CA GLU A 194 -20.30 3.53 -2.36
C GLU A 194 -20.13 3.77 -3.86
N VAL A 195 -21.19 3.64 -4.66
CA VAL A 195 -21.15 4.05 -6.07
C VAL A 195 -21.19 5.57 -6.13
N VAL A 196 -20.15 6.17 -6.71
CA VAL A 196 -20.02 7.63 -6.85
C VAL A 196 -20.87 8.13 -8.03
N GLY A 197 -21.09 7.29 -9.04
CA GLY A 197 -21.89 7.62 -10.23
C GLY A 197 -21.18 8.58 -11.20
N ALA A 198 -19.86 8.74 -11.06
CA ALA A 198 -19.05 9.51 -11.99
C ALA A 198 -18.48 8.59 -13.08
N PRO A 199 -18.67 8.92 -14.38
CA PRO A 199 -18.27 8.04 -15.48
C PRO A 199 -16.75 8.00 -15.65
N VAL A 200 -16.19 6.79 -15.72
CA VAL A 200 -14.79 6.47 -16.01
C VAL A 200 -14.67 6.04 -17.47
N PRO A 201 -13.88 6.76 -18.30
CA PRO A 201 -13.79 6.47 -19.73
C PRO A 201 -12.89 5.26 -20.02
N VAL A 202 -13.38 4.36 -20.87
CA VAL A 202 -12.61 3.23 -21.41
C VAL A 202 -11.69 3.69 -22.54
N GLY A 203 -10.48 3.11 -22.63
CA GLY A 203 -9.56 3.34 -23.75
C GLY A 203 -8.95 4.74 -23.84
N LYS A 204 -9.13 5.57 -22.81
CA LYS A 204 -8.67 6.97 -22.79
C LYS A 204 -7.94 7.26 -21.50
N TRP A 205 -6.95 8.14 -21.58
CA TRP A 205 -6.33 8.72 -20.40
C TRP A 205 -7.28 9.69 -19.71
N PHE A 206 -7.39 9.58 -18.39
CA PHE A 206 -8.09 10.53 -17.53
C PHE A 206 -7.22 10.85 -16.32
N GLN A 207 -7.30 12.09 -15.85
CA GLN A 207 -6.62 12.47 -14.61
C GLN A 207 -7.45 11.97 -13.43
N PHE A 208 -6.80 11.26 -12.52
CA PHE A 208 -7.36 10.78 -11.28
C PHE A 208 -6.58 11.43 -10.12
N GLU A 209 -7.29 12.08 -9.21
CA GLU A 209 -6.68 12.69 -8.04
C GLU A 209 -7.42 12.22 -6.79
N THR A 210 -6.67 11.91 -5.74
CA THR A 210 -7.22 11.54 -4.44
C THR A 210 -6.57 12.35 -3.34
N LEU A 211 -7.34 12.65 -2.30
CA LEU A 211 -6.82 13.16 -1.04
C LEU A 211 -7.40 12.32 0.09
N VAL A 212 -6.55 11.81 0.97
CA VAL A 212 -6.96 11.23 2.24
C VAL A 212 -6.34 12.04 3.39
N TRP A 213 -7.11 12.22 4.46
CA TRP A 213 -6.67 12.80 5.73
C TRP A 213 -7.05 11.86 6.86
N MET A 214 -6.09 11.60 7.75
CA MET A 214 -6.30 10.94 9.02
C MET A 214 -7.24 11.75 9.89
N ASN A 215 -7.97 11.07 10.77
CA ASN A 215 -8.74 11.74 11.80
C ASN A 215 -7.83 12.22 12.94
N THR A 216 -8.31 13.20 13.71
CA THR A 216 -7.69 13.56 14.99
C THR A 216 -8.04 12.55 16.07
N VAL A 217 -7.18 12.45 17.08
CA VAL A 217 -7.41 11.63 18.27
C VAL A 217 -7.49 12.56 19.48
N SER A 218 -8.61 12.49 20.21
CA SER A 218 -8.85 13.28 21.42
C SER A 218 -9.10 12.33 22.59
N ASP A 219 -8.28 12.41 23.64
CA ASP A 219 -8.39 11.56 24.84
C ASP A 219 -8.43 10.04 24.52
N GLY A 220 -7.65 9.60 23.52
CA GLY A 220 -7.60 8.20 23.07
C GLY A 220 -8.84 7.75 22.28
N ALA A 221 -9.66 8.68 21.81
CA ALA A 221 -10.81 8.41 20.96
C ALA A 221 -10.65 9.05 19.58
N ALA A 222 -11.05 8.32 18.55
CA ALA A 222 -11.10 8.81 17.18
C ALA A 222 -12.21 9.86 17.01
N ASP A 223 -11.87 11.08 16.61
CA ASP A 223 -12.84 12.10 16.20
C ASP A 223 -13.32 11.81 14.76
N PRO A 224 -14.61 11.98 14.43
CA PRO A 224 -15.13 11.71 13.08
C PRO A 224 -14.84 12.89 12.14
N ASN A 225 -13.58 13.11 11.81
CA ASN A 225 -13.12 14.21 10.96
C ASN A 225 -12.04 13.82 9.95
N GLY A 226 -11.77 12.52 9.78
CA GLY A 226 -10.96 12.03 8.66
C GLY A 226 -11.68 12.29 7.34
N GLU A 227 -10.92 12.54 6.28
CA GLU A 227 -11.47 12.93 4.97
C GLU A 227 -10.96 12.05 3.85
N VAL A 228 -11.82 11.75 2.88
CA VAL A 228 -11.43 11.23 1.55
C VAL A 228 -12.11 12.07 0.50
N ARG A 229 -11.34 12.50 -0.50
CA ARG A 229 -11.81 13.27 -1.65
C ARG A 229 -11.24 12.70 -2.93
N CYS A 230 -12.00 12.81 -4.01
CA CYS A 230 -11.58 12.37 -5.33
C CYS A 230 -11.97 13.40 -6.38
N TRP A 231 -11.09 13.58 -7.37
CA TRP A 231 -11.36 14.35 -8.57
C TRP A 231 -11.11 13.50 -9.81
N LEU A 232 -11.97 13.68 -10.81
CA LEU A 232 -11.80 13.14 -12.16
C LEU A 232 -11.65 14.32 -13.12
N ASN A 233 -10.51 14.38 -13.82
CA ASN A 233 -10.18 15.49 -14.73
C ASN A 233 -10.34 16.87 -14.07
N GLY A 234 -9.86 17.01 -12.83
CA GLY A 234 -9.95 18.24 -12.02
C GLY A 234 -11.36 18.56 -11.50
N THR A 235 -12.36 17.72 -11.77
CA THR A 235 -13.73 17.90 -11.24
C THR A 235 -13.90 17.07 -9.97
N PRO A 236 -14.29 17.66 -8.82
CA PRO A 236 -14.58 16.91 -7.61
C PRO A 236 -15.78 15.98 -7.85
N VAL A 237 -15.62 14.70 -7.54
CA VAL A 237 -16.67 13.68 -7.76
C VAL A 237 -17.06 12.94 -6.48
N TYR A 238 -16.15 12.85 -5.49
CA TYR A 238 -16.43 12.25 -4.19
C TYR A 238 -15.82 13.11 -3.08
N GLU A 239 -16.54 13.28 -1.98
CA GLU A 239 -16.07 13.92 -0.76
C GLU A 239 -16.84 13.33 0.43
N ARG A 240 -16.09 12.80 1.40
CA ARG A 240 -16.60 12.39 2.71
C ARG A 240 -15.61 12.81 3.78
N THR A 241 -16.11 13.32 4.91
CA THR A 241 -15.31 14.09 5.90
C THR A 241 -15.59 13.69 7.34
N ASP A 242 -16.18 12.51 7.53
CA ASP A 242 -16.62 11.99 8.82
C ASP A 242 -16.01 10.63 9.16
N PHE A 243 -14.86 10.30 8.55
CA PHE A 243 -14.20 9.03 8.83
C PHE A 243 -13.54 9.01 10.21
N ARG A 244 -13.58 7.82 10.82
CA ARG A 244 -12.74 7.42 11.95
C ARG A 244 -11.90 6.24 11.50
N TRP A 245 -10.61 6.48 11.29
CA TRP A 245 -9.63 5.51 10.84
C TRP A 245 -8.95 4.84 12.04
N THR A 246 -8.43 5.65 12.97
CA THR A 246 -7.60 5.18 14.09
C THR A 246 -7.91 5.91 15.40
N THR A 247 -7.67 5.24 16.52
CA THR A 247 -7.72 5.77 17.89
C THR A 247 -6.35 6.14 18.45
N THR A 248 -5.27 5.99 17.67
CA THR A 248 -3.91 6.35 18.05
C THR A 248 -3.28 7.34 17.05
N GLU A 249 -2.37 8.18 17.54
CA GLU A 249 -1.58 9.07 16.67
C GLU A 249 -0.42 8.34 15.98
N ASP A 250 -0.06 7.15 16.46
CA ASP A 250 1.07 6.34 15.98
C ASP A 250 0.75 5.56 14.69
N GLN A 251 -0.50 5.61 14.22
CA GLN A 251 -0.95 4.95 12.99
C GLN A 251 -1.40 5.98 11.97
N ALA A 252 -0.84 5.92 10.77
CA ALA A 252 -1.26 6.78 9.67
C ALA A 252 -1.19 6.03 8.33
N ILE A 253 -0.92 6.72 7.24
CA ILE A 253 -0.98 6.15 5.89
C ILE A 253 0.31 5.39 5.62
N GLU A 254 0.21 4.08 5.39
CA GLU A 254 1.36 3.20 5.12
C GLU A 254 1.58 3.03 3.62
N TYR A 255 0.50 2.87 2.85
CA TYR A 255 0.54 2.71 1.40
C TYR A 255 -0.34 3.69 0.64
N GLY A 256 0.05 4.01 -0.59
CA GLY A 256 -0.77 4.71 -1.57
C GLY A 256 -0.35 4.40 -3.01
N GLY A 257 -1.28 4.56 -3.95
CA GLY A 257 -1.00 4.47 -5.39
C GLY A 257 -1.76 3.35 -6.09
N PRO A 258 -1.19 2.75 -7.15
CA PRO A 258 -1.85 1.69 -7.92
C PRO A 258 -2.19 0.46 -7.06
N LEU A 259 -3.44 0.01 -7.14
CA LEU A 259 -3.88 -1.22 -6.50
C LEU A 259 -4.85 -1.90 -7.45
N VAL A 260 -4.47 -3.00 -8.08
CA VAL A 260 -5.28 -3.60 -9.14
C VAL A 260 -5.84 -4.94 -8.74
N ARG A 261 -7.15 -4.97 -8.53
CA ARG A 261 -7.88 -6.21 -8.19
C ARG A 261 -9.28 -6.21 -8.75
N TYR A 262 -9.56 -7.19 -9.60
CA TYR A 262 -10.90 -7.51 -10.08
C TYR A 262 -11.68 -8.27 -9.02
N GLY A 263 -12.83 -7.75 -8.63
CA GLY A 263 -13.76 -8.37 -7.71
C GLY A 263 -13.27 -8.49 -6.26
N GLY A 264 -14.02 -9.30 -5.51
CA GLY A 264 -13.59 -10.00 -4.31
C GLY A 264 -13.37 -11.48 -4.61
N ASP A 265 -14.45 -12.13 -5.04
CA ASP A 265 -14.51 -13.54 -5.43
C ASP A 265 -14.74 -13.73 -6.96
N GLU A 266 -15.06 -12.63 -7.67
CA GLU A 266 -15.25 -12.61 -9.11
C GLU A 266 -13.91 -12.69 -9.86
N THR A 267 -13.95 -13.04 -11.14
CA THR A 267 -12.77 -13.13 -12.01
C THR A 267 -13.01 -12.35 -13.30
N ALA A 268 -11.93 -11.83 -13.88
CA ALA A 268 -11.96 -11.01 -15.08
C ALA A 268 -12.52 -11.81 -16.26
N PRO A 269 -13.51 -11.27 -17.01
CA PRO A 269 -14.14 -11.98 -18.13
C PRO A 269 -13.30 -11.99 -19.42
N ALA A 270 -12.16 -11.30 -19.43
CA ALA A 270 -11.19 -11.21 -20.51
C ALA A 270 -9.84 -10.81 -19.92
N ASP A 271 -8.78 -10.81 -20.73
CA ASP A 271 -7.52 -10.16 -20.37
C ASP A 271 -7.77 -8.64 -20.30
N LEU A 272 -7.49 -8.04 -19.14
CA LEU A 272 -7.68 -6.62 -18.89
C LEU A 272 -6.33 -5.97 -18.58
N ALA A 273 -6.20 -4.68 -18.91
CA ALA A 273 -5.03 -3.91 -18.50
C ALA A 273 -5.42 -2.50 -18.02
N LEU A 274 -4.71 -2.06 -16.98
CA LEU A 274 -4.71 -0.70 -16.47
C LEU A 274 -3.35 -0.06 -16.76
N TYR A 275 -3.35 1.22 -17.08
CA TYR A 275 -2.15 1.99 -17.33
C TYR A 275 -2.14 3.22 -16.42
N TYR A 276 -0.97 3.54 -15.89
CA TYR A 276 -0.70 4.70 -15.05
C TYR A 276 0.49 5.46 -15.61
N ASP A 277 0.46 6.79 -15.51
CA ASP A 277 1.52 7.70 -15.97
C ASP A 277 1.38 9.04 -15.21
N ASP A 278 2.39 9.91 -15.26
CA ASP A 278 2.39 11.25 -14.63
C ASP A 278 1.94 11.18 -13.15
N HIS A 279 2.56 10.27 -12.38
CA HIS A 279 2.18 9.99 -11.00
C HIS A 279 2.91 10.94 -10.03
N GLU A 280 2.14 11.77 -9.34
CA GLU A 280 2.57 12.66 -8.27
C GLU A 280 2.00 12.21 -6.92
N LEU A 281 2.83 12.30 -5.89
CA LEU A 281 2.49 12.06 -4.50
C LEU A 281 2.86 13.29 -3.66
N ARG A 282 1.97 13.67 -2.75
CA ARG A 282 2.24 14.74 -1.78
C ARG A 282 1.77 14.30 -0.39
N GLY A 283 2.71 14.00 0.48
CA GLY A 283 2.46 13.62 1.87
C GLY A 283 2.65 14.81 2.82
N ASN A 284 1.89 14.86 3.93
CA ASN A 284 2.21 15.74 5.06
C ASN A 284 2.58 14.92 6.30
N GLY A 285 3.43 15.50 7.14
CA GLY A 285 3.70 14.97 8.47
C GLY A 285 4.33 13.59 8.45
N ALA A 286 5.66 13.57 8.33
CA ALA A 286 6.47 12.52 8.93
C ALA A 286 6.04 12.35 10.41
N ILE A 287 5.36 11.25 10.76
CA ILE A 287 5.36 10.76 12.15
C ILE A 287 6.76 10.22 12.37
N GLU A 288 7.73 11.05 12.79
CA GLU A 288 9.11 10.59 13.05
C GLU A 288 9.03 9.21 13.69
N ASP A 289 9.49 8.16 12.98
CA ASP A 289 9.47 6.80 13.50
C ASP A 289 10.22 6.84 14.82
N GLN A 290 9.47 6.85 15.94
CA GLN A 290 10.05 6.86 17.26
C GLN A 290 10.55 5.47 17.65
N ARG A 291 10.49 4.49 16.73
CA ARG A 291 11.35 3.33 16.83
C ARG A 291 12.78 3.84 16.65
N ASP A 292 13.51 3.94 17.76
CA ASP A 292 14.97 3.98 17.74
C ASP A 292 15.37 2.85 16.78
N PRO A 293 16.01 3.14 15.61
CA PRO A 293 16.19 2.15 14.57
C PRO A 293 16.90 0.98 15.21
N ASP A 294 16.19 -0.13 15.37
CA ASP A 294 16.77 -1.34 15.91
C ASP A 294 17.91 -1.67 14.94
N PRO A 295 19.18 -1.61 15.37
CA PRO A 295 20.31 -1.81 14.47
C PRO A 295 20.35 -3.21 13.87
N TYR A 296 19.40 -4.07 14.25
CA TYR A 296 19.25 -5.44 13.78
C TYR A 296 17.96 -5.67 13.00
N VAL A 297 17.23 -4.62 12.62
CA VAL A 297 16.14 -4.67 11.65
C VAL A 297 16.62 -4.05 10.33
N GLU A 298 16.52 -4.83 9.26
CA GLU A 298 16.94 -4.44 7.92
C GLU A 298 15.76 -4.41 6.95
N ASP A 299 15.79 -3.42 6.06
CA ASP A 299 14.83 -3.28 4.98
C ASP A 299 14.93 -4.45 3.98
N PRO A 300 13.81 -5.14 3.67
CA PRO A 300 13.74 -6.14 2.60
C PRO A 300 14.35 -5.74 1.25
N SER A 301 14.32 -4.46 0.86
CA SER A 301 14.90 -3.98 -0.41
C SER A 301 16.41 -4.22 -0.49
N ARG A 302 17.07 -4.32 0.67
CA ARG A 302 18.50 -4.57 0.80
C ARG A 302 18.85 -6.05 0.76
N MET A 303 17.90 -6.94 0.41
CA MET A 303 18.12 -8.39 0.35
C MET A 303 19.30 -8.80 -0.55
N ASP A 304 19.58 -8.05 -1.62
CA ASP A 304 20.70 -8.33 -2.54
C ASP A 304 22.08 -7.99 -1.93
N ASP A 305 22.12 -7.30 -0.79
CA ASP A 305 23.34 -7.02 -0.04
C ASP A 305 23.77 -8.21 0.86
N TYR A 306 22.93 -9.24 0.99
CA TYR A 306 23.12 -10.40 1.88
C TYR A 306 23.32 -11.70 1.09
N ASP A 307 24.04 -12.67 1.69
CA ASP A 307 24.24 -13.99 1.07
C ASP A 307 22.93 -14.79 0.91
N GLY A 308 21.96 -14.59 1.81
CA GLY A 308 20.74 -15.37 1.83
C GLY A 308 19.63 -14.83 2.72
N ARG A 309 18.55 -15.62 2.79
CA ARG A 309 17.31 -15.26 3.50
C ARG A 309 16.65 -16.45 4.20
N ILE A 310 15.98 -16.17 5.31
CA ILE A 310 15.29 -17.18 6.13
C ILE A 310 13.85 -16.71 6.36
N THR A 311 12.91 -17.64 6.31
CA THR A 311 11.55 -17.41 6.82
C THR A 311 11.21 -18.53 7.79
N VAL A 312 10.71 -18.16 8.96
CA VAL A 312 10.16 -19.10 9.94
C VAL A 312 8.65 -18.87 10.03
N ALA A 313 7.86 -19.93 9.95
CA ALA A 313 6.41 -19.85 10.13
C ALA A 313 5.97 -20.76 11.28
N THR A 314 5.09 -20.23 12.13
CA THR A 314 4.57 -20.95 13.30
C THR A 314 3.25 -21.67 12.98
N GLY A 315 2.97 -22.74 13.73
CA GLY A 315 1.68 -23.43 13.66
C GLY A 315 0.61 -22.78 14.53
N ASP A 316 -0.34 -23.58 14.99
CA ASP A 316 -1.49 -23.12 15.80
C ASP A 316 -1.12 -22.74 17.26
N GLU A 317 0.17 -22.71 17.60
CA GLU A 317 0.69 -22.49 18.95
C GLU A 317 1.82 -21.44 18.94
N GLU A 318 1.90 -20.65 20.03
CA GLU A 318 3.00 -19.74 20.28
C GLU A 318 4.32 -20.52 20.26
N THR A 319 5.29 -20.05 19.48
CA THR A 319 6.52 -20.80 19.22
C THR A 319 7.73 -19.97 19.59
N ARG A 320 8.56 -20.52 20.48
CA ARG A 320 9.88 -19.97 20.74
C ARG A 320 10.89 -20.60 19.79
N TYR A 321 11.70 -19.81 19.12
CA TYR A 321 12.73 -20.33 18.22
C TYR A 321 14.08 -19.61 18.35
N ARG A 322 15.12 -20.28 17.86
CA ARG A 322 16.48 -19.76 17.72
C ARG A 322 17.09 -20.16 16.39
N ILE A 323 17.60 -19.19 15.64
CA ILE A 323 18.32 -19.40 14.39
C ILE A 323 19.80 -19.12 14.64
N TYR A 324 20.67 -20.06 14.25
CA TYR A 324 22.12 -19.91 14.39
C TYR A 324 22.75 -19.78 13.00
N VAL A 325 23.47 -18.69 12.76
CA VAL A 325 24.14 -18.39 11.50
C VAL A 325 25.66 -18.28 11.74
N ASP A 326 26.45 -19.04 10.97
CA ASP A 326 27.90 -18.85 10.88
C ASP A 326 28.21 -17.61 10.04
N GLY A 327 28.07 -16.45 10.67
CA GLY A 327 28.23 -15.15 10.03
C GLY A 327 27.38 -14.09 10.71
N TYR A 328 26.48 -13.48 9.95
CA TYR A 328 25.67 -12.34 10.38
C TYR A 328 24.19 -12.62 10.08
N VAL A 329 23.29 -12.17 10.95
CA VAL A 329 21.85 -12.28 10.75
C VAL A 329 21.17 -11.01 11.25
N VAL A 330 20.16 -10.57 10.51
CA VAL A 330 19.31 -9.43 10.84
C VAL A 330 17.86 -9.80 10.57
N HIS A 331 16.97 -9.22 11.35
CA HIS A 331 15.54 -9.37 11.18
C HIS A 331 15.06 -8.49 10.02
N SER A 332 14.07 -8.94 9.26
CA SER A 332 13.53 -8.22 8.11
C SER A 332 12.04 -8.51 7.93
N GLY A 333 11.28 -7.52 7.47
CA GLY A 333 9.84 -7.64 7.17
C GLY A 333 9.53 -8.45 5.89
N TRP A 334 10.40 -9.37 5.51
CA TRP A 334 10.33 -10.17 4.29
C TRP A 334 9.94 -11.62 4.57
N SER A 335 9.12 -12.26 3.72
CA SER A 335 8.70 -13.66 3.89
C SER A 335 8.54 -14.38 2.54
N ASN A 336 8.85 -15.68 2.50
CA ASN A 336 8.57 -16.59 1.38
C ASN A 336 7.20 -17.29 1.47
N VAL A 337 6.48 -17.14 2.57
CA VAL A 337 5.28 -17.94 2.83
C VAL A 337 4.07 -17.31 2.12
N ASP A 338 3.44 -18.07 1.23
CA ASP A 338 2.27 -17.63 0.47
C ASP A 338 1.16 -17.13 1.42
N GLY A 339 0.80 -15.84 1.29
CA GLY A 339 -0.25 -15.23 2.10
C GLY A 339 0.16 -14.75 3.50
N HIS A 340 1.43 -14.93 3.89
CA HIS A 340 2.00 -14.43 5.13
C HIS A 340 3.14 -13.46 4.83
N THR A 341 2.89 -12.15 5.02
CA THR A 341 3.95 -11.15 5.10
C THR A 341 4.59 -11.27 6.48
N ALA A 342 5.93 -11.32 6.55
CA ALA A 342 6.59 -11.26 7.85
C ALA A 342 6.27 -9.92 8.50
N VAL A 343 5.67 -9.97 9.68
CA VAL A 343 5.39 -8.78 10.48
C VAL A 343 6.57 -8.60 11.41
N PRO A 344 7.08 -7.37 11.64
CA PRO A 344 8.14 -7.16 12.60
C PRO A 344 7.76 -7.73 13.98
N ASN A 345 8.37 -8.84 14.35
CA ASN A 345 8.31 -9.43 15.69
C ASN A 345 9.23 -8.69 16.66
N GLU A 346 8.64 -7.94 17.59
CA GLU A 346 9.35 -7.16 18.61
C GLU A 346 10.12 -8.01 19.63
N THR A 347 9.89 -9.33 19.66
CA THR A 347 10.59 -10.24 20.57
C THR A 347 11.93 -10.73 20.02
N VAL A 348 12.26 -10.42 18.77
CA VAL A 348 13.51 -10.83 18.13
C VAL A 348 14.69 -10.12 18.79
N GLU A 349 15.55 -10.91 19.43
CA GLU A 349 16.84 -10.46 19.96
C GLU A 349 17.96 -11.05 19.09
N ILE A 350 18.82 -10.18 18.54
CA ILE A 350 20.01 -10.59 17.77
C ILE A 350 21.26 -10.53 18.65
N GLU A 351 21.89 -11.68 18.87
CA GLU A 351 23.23 -11.80 19.45
C GLU A 351 24.25 -11.98 18.32
N LEU A 352 25.19 -11.04 18.15
CA LEU A 352 26.23 -11.15 17.13
C LEU A 352 27.30 -12.16 17.52
N ALA A 353 27.88 -12.83 16.52
CA ALA A 353 29.02 -13.73 16.72
C ALA A 353 30.19 -13.00 17.40
N ASP A 354 30.78 -13.61 18.44
CA ASP A 354 31.97 -13.10 19.11
C ASP A 354 33.27 -13.74 18.60
N ASP A 355 34.41 -13.10 18.89
CA ASP A 355 35.73 -13.54 18.43
C ASP A 355 36.20 -14.89 19.04
N THR A 356 35.45 -15.46 19.99
CA THR A 356 35.89 -16.60 20.80
C THR A 356 35.15 -17.89 20.51
N GLU A 357 33.86 -17.86 20.19
CA GLU A 357 33.07 -19.00 19.75
C GLU A 357 31.68 -18.54 19.30
N GLY A 358 31.36 -18.77 18.03
CA GLY A 358 30.07 -19.37 17.69
C GLY A 358 28.93 -18.40 17.40
N TYR A 359 28.76 -18.15 16.10
CA TYR A 359 27.47 -17.89 15.44
C TYR A 359 26.72 -16.61 15.85
N ALA A 360 26.12 -15.92 14.88
CA ALA A 360 25.08 -14.96 15.17
C ALA A 360 23.79 -15.72 15.49
N VAL A 361 23.03 -15.27 16.49
CA VAL A 361 21.82 -15.93 16.96
C VAL A 361 20.66 -14.97 16.92
N ALA A 362 19.57 -15.36 16.25
CA ALA A 362 18.27 -14.72 16.41
C ALA A 362 17.41 -15.55 17.37
N ASP A 363 17.03 -15.02 18.53
CA ASP A 363 16.11 -15.64 19.52
C ASP A 363 14.80 -14.86 19.54
N ALA A 364 13.66 -15.53 19.41
CA ALA A 364 12.36 -14.87 19.42
C ALA A 364 11.24 -15.78 19.91
N VAL A 365 10.10 -15.17 20.21
CA VAL A 365 8.81 -15.81 20.46
C VAL A 365 7.81 -15.29 19.44
N ALA A 366 7.31 -16.18 18.57
CA ALA A 366 6.34 -15.83 17.54
C ALA A 366 4.94 -16.30 17.93
N ASP A 367 3.95 -15.47 17.62
CA ASP A 367 2.52 -15.76 17.81
C ASP A 367 2.07 -16.95 16.93
N PRO A 368 0.97 -17.65 17.26
CA PRO A 368 0.37 -18.64 16.37
C PRO A 368 0.08 -18.10 14.95
N GLU A 369 0.22 -18.94 13.93
CA GLU A 369 -0.08 -18.64 12.53
C GLU A 369 0.64 -17.37 11.99
N SER A 370 1.85 -17.09 12.49
CA SER A 370 2.67 -15.93 12.10
C SER A 370 3.93 -16.36 11.35
N ALA A 371 4.62 -15.39 10.75
CA ALA A 371 5.89 -15.61 10.08
C ALA A 371 6.87 -14.48 10.38
N ASP A 372 8.14 -14.83 10.59
CA ASP A 372 9.25 -13.89 10.74
C ASP A 372 10.27 -14.08 9.63
N GLY A 373 10.89 -12.96 9.23
CA GLY A 373 11.84 -12.89 8.13
C GLY A 373 13.24 -12.51 8.57
N PHE A 374 14.27 -13.09 7.96
CA PHE A 374 15.65 -12.74 8.25
C PHE A 374 16.48 -12.66 6.98
N LEU A 375 17.45 -11.75 6.98
CA LEU A 375 18.54 -11.71 6.00
C LEU A 375 19.82 -12.16 6.71
N TYR A 376 20.71 -12.85 5.99
CA TYR A 376 21.92 -13.38 6.60
C TYR A 376 23.13 -13.39 5.65
N ASP A 377 24.32 -13.22 6.23
CA ASP A 377 25.60 -13.53 5.57
C ASP A 377 26.20 -14.79 6.18
N GLY A 378 26.72 -15.68 5.34
CA GLY A 378 27.36 -16.92 5.76
C GLY A 378 26.48 -18.17 5.58
N SER A 379 26.19 -18.90 6.65
CA SER A 379 25.44 -20.16 6.56
C SER A 379 24.58 -20.44 7.79
N VAL A 380 23.33 -20.85 7.57
CA VAL A 380 22.46 -21.36 8.64
C VAL A 380 22.99 -22.71 9.11
N VAL A 381 23.39 -22.80 10.39
CA VAL A 381 23.99 -24.01 10.95
C VAL A 381 23.06 -24.79 11.86
N ALA A 382 22.07 -24.12 12.45
CA ALA A 382 21.08 -24.75 13.30
C ALA A 382 19.80 -23.91 13.45
N VAL A 383 18.69 -24.58 13.72
CA VAL A 383 17.41 -23.97 14.09
C VAL A 383 16.80 -24.81 15.22
N ASP A 384 16.53 -24.18 16.37
CA ASP A 384 15.86 -24.78 17.52
C ASP A 384 14.49 -24.14 17.66
N ALA A 385 13.41 -24.92 17.82
CA ALA A 385 12.07 -24.39 18.00
C ALA A 385 11.23 -25.29 18.91
N ASP A 386 10.39 -24.67 19.76
CA ASP A 386 9.40 -25.36 20.60
C ASP A 386 8.07 -24.56 20.66
N PRO A 387 6.96 -25.10 20.15
CA PRO A 387 6.86 -26.33 19.36
C PRO A 387 7.61 -26.24 18.02
N GLU A 388 7.64 -27.34 17.28
CA GLU A 388 8.26 -27.38 15.95
C GLU A 388 7.60 -26.36 15.00
N LEU A 389 8.43 -25.67 14.20
CA LEU A 389 7.95 -24.73 13.18
C LEU A 389 7.01 -25.43 12.21
N ALA A 390 5.99 -24.72 11.74
CA ALA A 390 5.13 -25.22 10.66
C ALA A 390 5.89 -25.26 9.34
N GLU A 391 6.65 -24.21 9.03
CA GLU A 391 7.48 -24.11 7.84
C GLU A 391 8.82 -23.42 8.16
N LEU A 392 9.88 -23.86 7.50
CA LEU A 392 11.19 -23.22 7.52
C LEU A 392 11.67 -23.08 6.07
N TRP A 393 11.99 -21.85 5.67
CA TRP A 393 12.52 -21.56 4.35
C TRP A 393 13.92 -21.00 4.48
N VAL A 394 14.86 -21.52 3.70
CA VAL A 394 16.22 -20.98 3.57
C VAL A 394 16.53 -20.83 2.09
N ASP A 395 16.86 -19.60 1.67
CA ASP A 395 17.19 -19.24 0.28
C ASP A 395 16.13 -19.64 -0.74
N GLY A 396 14.85 -19.52 -0.36
CA GLY A 396 13.72 -19.90 -1.22
C GLY A 396 13.45 -21.40 -1.30
N GLN A 397 14.16 -22.22 -0.51
CA GLN A 397 13.89 -23.65 -0.39
C GLN A 397 13.24 -23.95 0.95
N GLU A 398 12.06 -24.59 0.91
CA GLU A 398 11.42 -25.16 2.09
C GLU A 398 12.26 -26.33 2.60
N LEU A 399 12.63 -26.27 3.88
CA LEU A 399 13.35 -27.31 4.60
C LEU A 399 12.40 -27.93 5.64
N ASP A 400 12.54 -29.23 5.83
CA ASP A 400 11.92 -29.92 6.97
C ASP A 400 12.60 -29.43 8.27
N PRO A 401 11.90 -28.73 9.18
CA PRO A 401 12.51 -28.20 10.40
C PRO A 401 13.19 -29.28 11.25
N ALA A 402 12.60 -30.49 11.33
CA ALA A 402 13.20 -31.63 12.02
C ALA A 402 14.50 -32.16 11.38
N ALA A 403 14.78 -31.80 10.13
CA ALA A 403 16.00 -32.20 9.42
C ALA A 403 17.17 -31.24 9.67
N VAL A 404 16.91 -30.03 10.17
CA VAL A 404 17.93 -29.05 10.52
C VAL A 404 18.44 -29.34 11.94
N PRO A 405 19.77 -29.31 12.20
CA PRO A 405 20.29 -29.50 13.55
C PRO A 405 19.70 -28.46 14.51
N SER A 406 19.32 -28.87 15.72
CA SER A 406 18.83 -27.92 16.73
C SER A 406 19.94 -27.18 17.47
N ARG A 407 21.21 -27.56 17.25
CA ARG A 407 22.40 -26.89 17.77
C ARG A 407 23.56 -27.00 16.79
N PRO A 408 24.44 -26.00 16.74
CA PRO A 408 25.67 -26.11 15.97
C PRO A 408 26.56 -27.26 16.47
N GLU A 409 27.36 -27.87 15.58
CA GLU A 409 28.37 -28.86 15.98
C GLU A 409 29.56 -28.14 16.67
N GLU A 410 29.98 -28.63 17.85
CA GLU A 410 31.15 -28.13 18.62
C GLU A 410 32.50 -28.43 17.95
#